data_AF-A0A7Z9G4A4-F1
#
_entry.id   AF-A0A7Z9G4A4-F1
#
_cell.length_a   1.000
_cell.length_b   1.000
_cell.length_c   1.000
_cell.angle_alpha   90.00
_cell.angle_beta   90.00
_cell.angle_gamma   90.00
#
_symmetry.space_group_name_H-M   'P 1'
#
loop_
_entity.id
_entity.type
_entity.pdbx_description
1 polymer ?
#
loop_
_entity_poly.entity_id
_entity_poly.type
_entity_poly.pdbx_seq_one_letter_code
_entity_poly.pdbx_strand_id
1 'polypeptide(L)'
;MPPLELLKQCTESRDRASGPGGQHRNKVETRVTLTHRPSGIEASAGERRSQEQNRKRALFRLRLNLAVKVRSKPNAPSELWKTRCRKGQIQCNPEHVDFPAILAEALDWIAMCRWKPADAATELDCTSSQLIKTVKKHHPALEHWNRERATVDLKTLR
;
A
#
# COMPACT_ATOMS: atom_id res chain seq x y z
N MET A 1 -8.65 2.91 -5.95
CA MET A 1 -8.42 2.80 -7.42
C MET A 1 -8.15 1.34 -7.80
N PRO A 2 -8.81 0.79 -8.84
CA PRO A 2 -8.55 -0.56 -9.35
C PRO A 2 -7.13 -0.72 -9.93
N PRO A 3 -6.52 -1.92 -9.88
CA PRO A 3 -5.15 -2.13 -10.36
C PRO A 3 -4.94 -1.83 -11.85
N LEU A 4 -5.92 -2.15 -12.70
CA LEU A 4 -5.85 -1.90 -14.14
C LEU A 4 -5.87 -0.41 -14.47
N GLU A 5 -6.71 0.37 -13.76
CA GLU A 5 -6.75 1.82 -13.90
C GLU A 5 -5.43 2.47 -13.46
N LEU A 6 -4.83 1.97 -12.38
CA LEU A 6 -3.53 2.46 -11.93
C LEU A 6 -2.43 2.21 -12.97
N LEU A 7 -2.44 1.03 -13.62
CA LEU A 7 -1.45 0.72 -14.66
C LEU A 7 -1.51 1.68 -15.85
N LYS A 8 -2.71 2.19 -16.21
CA LYS A 8 -2.84 3.21 -17.27
C LYS A 8 -2.06 4.49 -16.93
N GLN A 9 -1.86 4.78 -15.64
CA GLN A 9 -1.12 5.94 -15.14
C GLN A 9 0.38 5.69 -14.96
N CYS A 10 0.86 4.47 -15.25
CA CYS A 10 2.24 4.07 -15.01
C CYS A 10 3.06 3.98 -16.30
N THR A 11 4.36 4.29 -16.22
CA THR A 11 5.36 3.83 -17.19
C THR A 11 5.98 2.53 -16.70
N GLU A 12 6.31 1.63 -17.62
CA GLU A 12 6.95 0.34 -17.32
C GLU A 12 8.31 0.30 -18.00
N SER A 13 9.37 0.02 -17.22
CA SER A 13 10.69 -0.34 -17.74
C SER A 13 11.07 -1.76 -17.34
N ARG A 14 11.97 -2.36 -18.11
CA ARG A 14 12.40 -3.75 -17.95
C ARG A 14 13.93 -3.80 -17.94
N ASP A 15 14.46 -4.55 -17.00
CA ASP A 15 15.90 -4.68 -16.80
C ASP A 15 16.28 -6.15 -16.58
N ARG A 16 17.58 -6.44 -16.67
CA ARG A 16 18.11 -7.73 -16.21
C ARG A 16 18.04 -7.79 -14.69
N ALA A 17 17.57 -8.91 -14.15
CA ALA A 17 17.55 -9.12 -12.70
C ALA A 17 18.99 -9.33 -12.19
N SER A 18 19.59 -8.30 -11.60
CA SER A 18 20.91 -8.38 -10.96
C SER A 18 20.81 -9.07 -9.59
N GLY A 19 21.51 -10.18 -9.39
CA GLY A 19 21.65 -10.85 -8.09
C GLY A 19 22.48 -12.14 -8.18
N PRO A 20 22.95 -12.71 -7.04
CA PRO A 20 23.72 -13.95 -7.03
C PRO A 20 22.81 -15.12 -7.46
N GLY A 21 22.76 -15.36 -8.75
CA GLY A 21 22.05 -16.46 -9.38
C GLY A 21 22.86 -16.88 -10.60
N GLY A 22 23.01 -18.19 -10.78
CA GLY A 22 23.82 -18.77 -11.85
C GLY A 22 23.45 -18.28 -13.26
N GLN A 23 24.26 -18.69 -14.24
CA GLN A 23 24.28 -18.21 -15.63
C GLN A 23 22.90 -18.01 -16.30
N HIS A 24 21.85 -18.74 -15.89
CA HIS A 24 20.49 -18.62 -16.42
C HIS A 24 19.72 -17.35 -15.95
N ARG A 25 19.97 -16.83 -14.74
CA ARG A 25 19.25 -15.64 -14.22
C ARG A 25 19.69 -14.35 -14.91
N ASN A 26 20.90 -14.33 -15.45
CA ASN A 26 21.54 -13.13 -16.01
C ASN A 26 21.22 -12.88 -17.49
N LYS A 27 20.53 -13.80 -18.18
CA LYS A 27 20.27 -13.71 -19.63
C LYS A 27 18.91 -13.10 -20.00
N VAL A 28 17.93 -13.06 -19.08
CA VAL A 28 16.55 -12.64 -19.38
C VAL A 28 16.18 -11.38 -18.58
N GLU A 29 15.68 -10.37 -19.28
CA GLU A 29 15.15 -9.10 -18.73
C GLU A 29 13.82 -9.33 -17.99
N THR A 30 13.90 -10.00 -16.85
CA THR A 30 12.72 -10.37 -16.06
C THR A 30 12.36 -9.32 -15.02
N ARG A 31 13.26 -8.37 -14.69
CA ARG A 31 12.98 -7.31 -13.72
C ARG A 31 12.01 -6.31 -14.35
N VAL A 32 10.99 -5.94 -13.59
CA VAL A 32 9.99 -4.94 -13.99
C VAL A 32 10.02 -3.80 -12.99
N THR A 33 10.09 -2.57 -13.51
CA THR A 33 9.97 -1.33 -12.74
C THR A 33 8.75 -0.58 -13.23
N LEU A 34 7.90 -0.16 -12.30
CA LEU A 34 6.70 0.64 -12.58
C LEU A 34 6.82 1.99 -11.89
N THR A 35 6.59 3.06 -12.64
CA THR A 35 6.62 4.43 -12.14
C THR A 35 5.26 5.08 -12.36
N HIS A 36 4.61 5.50 -11.27
CA HIS A 36 3.32 6.19 -11.33
C HIS A 36 3.53 7.66 -11.71
N ARG A 37 3.24 8.00 -12.98
CA ARG A 37 3.58 9.30 -13.59
C ARG A 37 3.13 10.51 -12.77
N PRO A 38 1.87 10.58 -12.27
CA PRO A 38 1.41 11.77 -11.54
C PRO A 38 2.16 12.04 -10.24
N SER A 39 2.65 10.98 -9.58
CA SER A 39 3.30 11.10 -8.25
C SER A 39 4.82 10.98 -8.28
N GLY A 40 5.40 10.50 -9.38
CA GLY A 40 6.82 10.13 -9.46
C GLY A 40 7.22 8.89 -8.63
N ILE A 41 6.28 8.27 -7.89
CA ILE A 41 6.58 7.10 -7.05
C ILE A 41 6.79 5.87 -7.93
N GLU A 42 7.85 5.13 -7.63
CA GLU A 42 8.19 3.90 -8.33
C GLU A 42 8.22 2.68 -7.40
N ALA A 43 8.13 1.50 -8.01
CA ALA A 43 8.48 0.23 -7.40
C ALA A 43 8.97 -0.77 -8.45
N SER A 44 9.92 -1.63 -8.06
CA SER A 44 10.44 -2.68 -8.93
C SER A 44 10.35 -4.07 -8.28
N ALA A 45 10.36 -5.10 -9.12
CA ALA A 45 10.44 -6.51 -8.73
C ALA A 45 11.24 -7.32 -9.76
N GLY A 46 12.06 -8.26 -9.29
CA GLY A 46 12.98 -9.06 -10.12
C GLY A 46 13.37 -10.39 -9.45
N GLU A 47 12.60 -10.79 -8.44
CA GLU A 47 12.83 -12.00 -7.65
C GLU A 47 12.27 -13.28 -8.29
N ARG A 48 11.35 -13.16 -9.26
CA ARG A 48 10.78 -14.31 -9.97
C ARG A 48 11.40 -14.49 -11.34
N ARG A 49 11.31 -15.72 -11.85
CA ARG A 49 11.75 -16.08 -13.21
C ARG A 49 10.84 -15.54 -14.31
N SER A 50 9.58 -15.24 -13.99
CA SER A 50 8.58 -14.76 -14.94
C SER A 50 8.42 -13.25 -14.84
N GLN A 51 8.52 -12.57 -15.99
CA GLN A 51 8.29 -11.14 -16.13
C GLN A 51 6.88 -10.74 -15.69
N GLU A 52 5.86 -11.55 -15.98
CA GLU A 52 4.48 -11.29 -15.55
C GLU A 52 4.33 -11.35 -14.01
N GLN A 53 4.98 -12.33 -13.37
CA GLN A 53 4.97 -12.45 -11.91
C GLN A 53 5.68 -11.27 -11.26
N ASN A 54 6.81 -10.84 -11.83
CA ASN A 54 7.51 -9.63 -11.38
C ASN A 54 6.65 -8.39 -11.60
N ARG A 55 5.97 -8.24 -12.74
CA ARG A 55 5.03 -7.13 -12.98
C ARG A 55 3.92 -7.06 -11.92
N LYS A 56 3.31 -8.20 -11.58
CA LYS A 56 2.29 -8.29 -10.51
C LYS A 56 2.86 -7.87 -9.15
N ARG A 57 4.11 -8.26 -8.82
CA ARG A 57 4.76 -7.84 -7.56
C ARG A 57 5.19 -6.39 -7.56
N ALA A 58 5.72 -5.86 -8.66
CA ALA A 58 6.03 -4.45 -8.82
C ALA A 58 4.77 -3.60 -8.62
N LEU A 59 3.65 -4.00 -9.24
CA LEU A 59 2.36 -3.31 -9.07
C LEU A 59 1.86 -3.36 -7.63
N PHE A 60 1.99 -4.50 -6.96
CA PHE A 60 1.62 -4.63 -5.56
C PHE A 60 2.43 -3.69 -4.65
N ARG A 61 3.75 -3.66 -4.82
CA ARG A 61 4.67 -2.77 -4.10
C ARG A 61 4.39 -1.30 -4.41
N LEU A 62 4.14 -0.96 -5.68
CA LEU A 62 3.78 0.39 -6.10
C LEU A 62 2.52 0.87 -5.38
N ARG A 63 1.48 0.03 -5.31
CA ARG A 63 0.24 0.34 -4.59
C ARG A 63 0.47 0.57 -3.10
N LEU A 64 1.36 -0.21 -2.45
CA LEU A 64 1.74 0.04 -1.06
C LEU A 64 2.48 1.37 -0.88
N ASN A 65 3.42 1.69 -1.78
CA ASN A 65 4.16 2.95 -1.73
C ASN A 65 3.22 4.15 -1.91
N LEU A 66 2.29 4.08 -2.85
CA LEU A 66 1.24 5.07 -3.05
C LEU A 66 0.33 5.16 -1.83
N ALA A 67 -0.08 4.02 -1.27
CA ALA A 67 -0.86 3.96 -0.04
C ALA A 67 -0.14 4.57 1.16
N VAL A 68 1.18 4.74 1.16
CA VAL A 68 1.86 5.48 2.23
C VAL A 68 1.95 6.96 1.91
N LYS A 69 2.33 7.32 0.68
CA LYS A 69 2.79 8.67 0.33
C LYS A 69 1.73 9.58 -0.30
N VAL A 70 0.64 9.02 -0.82
CA VAL A 70 -0.40 9.77 -1.53
C VAL A 70 -1.69 9.71 -0.74
N ARG A 71 -2.21 10.88 -0.37
CA ARG A 71 -3.48 11.02 0.32
C ARG A 71 -4.58 11.48 -0.63
N SER A 72 -5.77 10.97 -0.41
CA SER A 72 -7.00 11.47 -1.03
C SER A 72 -8.00 11.85 0.05
N LYS A 73 -8.92 12.79 -0.24
CA LYS A 73 -9.99 13.12 0.70
C LYS A 73 -11.08 12.04 0.56
N PRO A 74 -11.32 11.21 1.58
CA PRO A 74 -12.41 10.25 1.53
C PRO A 74 -13.73 10.98 1.76
N ASN A 75 -14.79 10.52 1.09
CA ASN A 75 -16.16 11.01 1.32
C ASN A 75 -16.98 10.01 2.14
N ALA A 76 -16.78 8.71 1.91
CA ALA A 76 -17.43 7.61 2.62
C ALA A 76 -16.55 6.35 2.51
N PRO A 77 -16.69 5.36 3.41
CA PRO A 77 -16.02 4.08 3.26
C PRO A 77 -16.39 3.41 1.93
N SER A 78 -15.39 2.91 1.22
CA SER A 78 -15.53 2.25 -0.06
C SER A 78 -16.25 0.92 0.08
N GLU A 79 -16.86 0.44 -1.01
CA GLU A 79 -17.47 -0.88 -1.02
C GLU A 79 -16.46 -1.98 -0.69
N LEU A 80 -15.21 -1.83 -1.14
CA LEU A 80 -14.14 -2.76 -0.80
C LEU A 80 -13.88 -2.78 0.71
N TRP A 81 -13.82 -1.60 1.36
CA TRP A 81 -13.69 -1.51 2.81
C TRP A 81 -14.82 -2.26 3.52
N LYS A 82 -16.07 -1.98 3.15
CA LYS A 82 -17.26 -2.65 3.73
C LYS A 82 -17.23 -4.16 3.56
N THR A 83 -16.69 -4.68 2.44
CA THR A 83 -16.58 -6.14 2.26
C THR A 83 -15.55 -6.78 3.21
N ARG A 84 -14.50 -6.02 3.59
CA ARG A 84 -13.36 -6.48 4.40
C ARG A 84 -13.49 -6.14 5.89
N CYS A 85 -14.24 -5.10 6.25
CA CYS A 85 -14.58 -4.76 7.61
C CYS A 85 -15.90 -5.42 8.00
N ARG A 86 -15.87 -6.41 8.89
CA ARG A 86 -17.08 -7.10 9.36
C ARG A 86 -17.09 -7.11 10.87
N LYS A 87 -18.20 -6.67 11.47
CA LYS A 87 -18.38 -6.62 12.94
C LYS A 87 -17.20 -5.91 13.64
N GLY A 88 -16.77 -4.78 13.09
CA GLY A 88 -15.67 -3.98 13.63
C GLY A 88 -14.25 -4.55 13.41
N GLN A 89 -14.11 -5.65 12.66
CA GLN A 89 -12.83 -6.31 12.38
C GLN A 89 -12.43 -6.22 10.91
N ILE A 90 -11.18 -5.82 10.66
CA ILE A 90 -10.61 -5.70 9.31
C ILE A 90 -9.93 -7.03 8.92
N GLN A 91 -10.57 -7.77 8.01
CA GLN A 91 -10.11 -9.08 7.55
C GLN A 91 -9.38 -8.98 6.21
N CYS A 92 -8.11 -8.59 6.28
CA CYS A 92 -7.23 -8.56 5.11
C CYS A 92 -5.82 -9.02 5.47
N ASN A 93 -5.31 -10.02 4.75
CA ASN A 93 -3.92 -10.47 4.86
C ASN A 93 -3.01 -9.46 4.14
N PRO A 94 -1.86 -9.05 4.72
CA PRO A 94 -0.93 -8.12 4.09
C PRO A 94 -0.44 -8.52 2.69
N GLU A 95 -0.49 -9.80 2.32
CA GLU A 95 -0.12 -10.27 0.98
C GLU A 95 -1.28 -10.29 -0.03
N HIS A 96 -2.52 -10.09 0.45
CA HIS A 96 -3.73 -10.14 -0.38
C HIS A 96 -3.80 -8.93 -1.32
N VAL A 97 -4.28 -9.11 -2.55
CA VAL A 97 -4.34 -8.07 -3.59
C VAL A 97 -5.12 -6.81 -3.18
N ASP A 98 -6.07 -6.95 -2.26
CA ASP A 98 -6.87 -5.84 -1.72
C ASP A 98 -6.15 -5.04 -0.64
N PHE A 99 -5.16 -5.61 0.04
CA PHE A 99 -4.52 -4.99 1.20
C PHE A 99 -3.96 -3.59 0.91
N PRO A 100 -3.30 -3.31 -0.23
CA PRO A 100 -2.84 -1.95 -0.53
C PRO A 100 -3.98 -0.93 -0.64
N ALA A 101 -5.16 -1.33 -1.11
CA ALA A 101 -6.31 -0.44 -1.18
C ALA A 101 -6.93 -0.20 0.21
N ILE A 102 -7.05 -1.25 1.03
CA ILE A 102 -7.48 -1.13 2.43
C ILE A 102 -6.52 -0.25 3.22
N LEU A 103 -5.21 -0.41 3.04
CA LEU A 103 -4.19 0.41 3.70
C LEU A 103 -4.27 1.87 3.28
N ALA A 104 -4.44 2.15 1.98
CA ALA A 104 -4.58 3.52 1.48
C ALA A 104 -5.80 4.22 2.10
N GLU A 105 -6.95 3.54 2.08
CA GLU A 105 -8.19 4.10 2.62
C GLU A 105 -8.13 4.32 4.13
N ALA A 106 -7.55 3.37 4.88
CA ALA A 106 -7.29 3.54 6.30
C ALA A 106 -6.49 4.82 6.58
N LEU A 107 -5.40 5.03 5.83
CA LEU A 107 -4.54 6.19 6.02
C LEU A 107 -5.17 7.50 5.55
N ASP A 108 -6.03 7.49 4.53
CA ASP A 108 -6.79 8.65 4.08
C ASP A 108 -7.75 9.14 5.18
N TRP A 109 -8.50 8.22 5.80
CA TRP A 109 -9.37 8.54 6.94
C TRP A 109 -8.60 8.97 8.18
N ILE A 110 -7.50 8.27 8.51
CA ILE A 110 -6.61 8.66 9.61
C ILE A 110 -6.10 10.09 9.41
N ALA A 111 -5.66 10.45 8.20
CA ALA A 111 -5.18 11.79 7.89
C ALA A 111 -6.31 12.84 8.03
N MET A 112 -7.51 12.53 7.53
CA MET A 112 -8.69 13.38 7.65
C MET A 112 -9.07 13.65 9.12
N CYS A 113 -8.91 12.65 9.98
CA CYS A 113 -9.16 12.72 11.41
C CYS A 113 -7.94 13.20 12.23
N ARG A 114 -7.04 13.99 11.63
CA ARG A 114 -5.85 14.56 12.28
C ARG A 114 -4.98 13.51 12.99
N TRP A 115 -4.82 12.37 12.34
CA TRP A 115 -3.98 11.25 12.78
C TRP A 115 -4.44 10.56 14.07
N LYS A 116 -5.68 10.80 14.52
CA LYS A 116 -6.28 10.16 15.70
C LYS A 116 -6.97 8.84 15.31
N PRO A 117 -6.56 7.71 15.92
CA PRO A 117 -7.09 6.40 15.53
C PRO A 117 -8.55 6.19 15.93
N ALA A 118 -9.02 6.78 17.03
CA ALA A 118 -10.40 6.61 17.50
C ALA A 118 -11.40 7.23 16.52
N ASP A 119 -11.19 8.49 16.18
CA ASP A 119 -12.02 9.26 15.25
C ASP A 119 -12.09 8.57 13.88
N ALA A 120 -10.94 8.16 13.33
CA ALA A 120 -10.90 7.44 12.05
C ALA A 120 -11.58 6.06 12.11
N ALA A 121 -11.48 5.37 13.25
CA ALA A 121 -12.09 4.06 13.40
C ALA A 121 -13.63 4.14 13.45
N THR A 122 -14.18 5.20 14.06
CA THR A 122 -15.62 5.50 14.04
C THR A 122 -16.14 5.68 12.62
N GLU A 123 -15.45 6.49 11.79
CA GLU A 123 -15.83 6.72 10.39
C GLU A 123 -15.78 5.44 9.54
N LEU A 124 -14.87 4.53 9.89
CA LEU A 124 -14.62 3.29 9.17
C LEU A 124 -15.41 2.08 9.71
N ASP A 125 -16.31 2.29 10.68
CA ASP A 125 -17.05 1.23 11.38
C ASP A 125 -16.14 0.07 11.84
N CYS A 126 -15.00 0.43 12.43
CA CYS A 126 -14.02 -0.51 12.95
C CYS A 126 -13.53 -0.11 14.34
N THR A 127 -12.81 -1.00 15.02
CA THR A 127 -12.18 -0.65 16.30
C THR A 127 -10.80 -0.02 16.08
N SER A 128 -10.44 0.96 16.92
CA SER A 128 -9.13 1.64 16.87
C SER A 128 -7.96 0.63 16.92
N SER A 129 -8.08 -0.42 17.73
CA SER A 129 -7.09 -1.48 17.84
C SER A 129 -6.95 -2.27 16.54
N GLN A 130 -8.04 -2.56 15.82
CA GLN A 130 -7.98 -3.24 14.52
C GLN A 130 -7.42 -2.34 13.43
N LEU A 131 -7.75 -1.05 13.43
CA LEU A 131 -7.18 -0.07 12.53
C LEU A 131 -5.66 0.01 12.70
N ILE A 132 -5.20 0.18 13.94
CA ILE A 132 -3.76 0.20 14.28
C ILE A 132 -3.10 -1.13 13.86
N LYS A 133 -3.69 -2.28 14.22
CA LYS A 133 -3.17 -3.61 13.84
C LYS A 133 -3.06 -3.76 12.32
N THR A 134 -3.97 -3.17 11.56
CA THR A 134 -3.97 -3.24 10.10
C THR A 134 -2.85 -2.42 9.51
N VAL A 135 -2.66 -1.18 9.96
CA VAL A 135 -1.55 -0.32 9.49
C VAL A 135 -0.19 -0.91 9.88
N LYS A 136 -0.06 -1.47 11.08
CA LYS A 136 1.16 -2.15 11.57
C LYS A 136 1.65 -3.30 10.69
N LYS A 137 0.76 -3.94 9.93
CA LYS A 137 1.15 -5.00 8.98
C LYS A 137 2.09 -4.49 7.88
N HIS A 138 2.18 -3.17 7.70
CA HIS A 138 3.11 -2.52 6.80
C HIS A 138 3.95 -1.48 7.55
N HIS A 139 5.17 -1.86 7.94
CA HIS A 139 6.03 -1.02 8.79
C HIS A 139 6.24 0.42 8.25
N PRO A 140 6.50 0.66 6.95
CA PRO A 140 6.64 2.03 6.44
C PRO A 140 5.37 2.88 6.59
N ALA A 141 4.19 2.26 6.62
CA ALA A 141 2.93 2.98 6.87
C ALA A 141 2.82 3.40 8.33
N LEU A 142 3.21 2.54 9.27
CA LEU A 142 3.25 2.87 10.70
C LEU A 142 4.26 3.98 10.99
N GLU A 143 5.45 3.93 10.40
CA GLU A 143 6.46 4.98 10.54
C GLU A 143 5.98 6.31 10.01
N HIS A 144 5.35 6.30 8.83
CA HIS A 144 4.72 7.49 8.28
C HIS A 144 3.67 8.05 9.24
N TRP A 145 2.74 7.22 9.72
CA TRP A 145 1.72 7.66 10.67
C TRP A 145 2.33 8.23 11.96
N ASN A 146 3.35 7.59 12.52
CA ASN A 146 4.04 8.10 13.71
C ASN A 146 4.74 9.43 13.46
N ARG A 147 5.35 9.63 12.29
CA ARG A 147 5.94 10.90 11.89
C ARG A 147 4.89 12.01 11.83
N GLU A 148 3.75 11.75 11.19
CA GLU A 148 2.65 12.73 11.10
C GLU A 148 1.97 12.98 12.45
N ARG A 149 1.92 11.98 13.34
CA ARG A 149 1.45 12.17 14.73
C ARG A 149 2.37 13.10 15.51
N ALA A 150 3.69 12.99 15.31
CA ALA A 150 4.65 13.85 15.98
C ALA A 150 4.51 15.33 15.56
N THR A 151 4.11 15.60 14.30
CA THR A 151 3.88 17.00 13.85
C THR A 151 2.65 17.65 14.49
N VAL A 152 1.76 16.86 15.10
CA VAL A 152 0.56 17.33 15.82
C VAL A 152 0.62 17.03 17.31
N ASP A 153 1.82 16.80 17.86
CA ASP A 153 2.10 16.53 19.28
C ASP A 153 1.33 15.33 19.87
N LEU A 154 1.09 14.31 19.04
CA LEU A 154 0.48 13.06 19.46
C LEU A 154 1.54 12.00 19.75
N LYS A 155 1.33 11.23 20.83
CA LYS A 155 2.20 10.09 21.20
C LYS A 155 2.32 9.08 20.06
N THR A 156 3.49 8.48 19.90
CA THR A 156 3.71 7.42 18.91
C THR A 156 2.89 6.17 19.24
N LEU A 157 2.45 5.49 18.19
CA LEU A 157 1.80 4.19 18.27
C LEU A 157 2.88 3.12 18.29
N ARG A 158 2.84 2.28 19.33
CA ARG A 158 3.60 1.03 19.42
C ARG A 158 2.81 -0.08 18.80
#